data_AF-A0A8B3C620-F1
#
_entry.id   AF-A0A8B3C620-F1
#
_cell.length_a   1.000
_cell.length_b   1.000
_cell.length_c   1.000
_cell.angle_alpha   90.00
_cell.angle_beta   90.00
_cell.angle_gamma   90.00
#
_symmetry.space_group_name_H-M   'P 1'
#
loop_
_entity.id
_entity.type
_entity.pdbx_description
1 polymer ?
#
loop_
_entity_poly.entity_id
_entity_poly.type
_entity_poly.pdbx_seq_one_letter_code
_entity_poly.pdbx_strand_id
1 'polypeptide(L)'
;MTHNEAIELLVKEAASSDKKRLTELFLQTLVNGQIHFGLQVLSKMKTFHVHSYSYLNIPKTGDRFKDDRLIAKEYKKPVLERNVIAFEDMPKEQQAEIVNQTNLQHCILCSCQFERNLEEYPYDPLIGPCDDNIYEMLQCLWQENKESQSSLHNQGLQNEGLYILKEVFETIISVQKSDGIRDVFKLLKKKEFFKHWKKEGKCIDAEFCAELALQNLLEIMGYLGILHTEKYKGAFYEYYGGCPPRSSGRSDWNYPVDFWRGTNGIDKVAFQYWFGEYKELEKFWK
;
A
#
# COMPACT_ATOMS: atom_id res chain seq x y z
N MET A 1 17.72 -5.35 11.94
CA MET A 1 17.26 -5.98 10.69
C MET A 1 17.83 -5.18 9.55
N THR A 2 18.59 -5.82 8.67
CA THR A 2 19.12 -5.19 7.45
C THR A 2 18.02 -5.03 6.41
N HIS A 3 18.29 -4.27 5.35
CA HIS A 3 17.38 -4.12 4.22
C HIS A 3 17.07 -5.48 3.55
N ASN A 4 18.09 -6.30 3.28
CA ASN A 4 17.91 -7.59 2.60
C ASN A 4 17.18 -8.59 3.49
N GLU A 5 17.49 -8.63 4.79
CA GLU A 5 16.73 -9.43 5.77
C GLU A 5 15.25 -9.04 5.78
N ALA A 6 14.93 -7.75 5.67
CA ALA A 6 13.55 -7.28 5.63
C ALA A 6 12.83 -7.71 4.35
N ILE A 7 13.51 -7.68 3.18
CA ILE A 7 12.95 -8.20 1.92
C ILE A 7 12.70 -9.70 2.01
N GLU A 8 13.67 -10.47 2.49
CA GLU A 8 13.53 -11.93 2.65
C GLU A 8 12.33 -12.28 3.54
N LEU A 9 12.21 -11.59 4.67
CA LEU A 9 11.07 -11.77 5.59
C LEU A 9 9.76 -11.33 4.96
N LEU A 10 9.72 -10.20 4.25
CA LEU A 10 8.51 -9.71 3.59
C LEU A 10 8.04 -10.66 2.50
N VAL A 11 8.95 -11.16 1.66
CA VAL A 11 8.64 -12.16 0.63
C VAL A 11 8.07 -13.43 1.25
N LYS A 12 8.72 -13.92 2.32
CA LYS A 12 8.25 -15.10 3.05
C LYS A 12 6.87 -14.88 3.66
N GLU A 13 6.67 -13.73 4.31
CA GLU A 13 5.42 -13.38 4.98
C GLU A 13 4.29 -13.29 3.95
N ALA A 14 4.49 -12.55 2.86
CA ALA A 14 3.52 -12.40 1.78
C ALA A 14 3.17 -13.74 1.10
N ALA A 15 4.15 -14.63 0.91
CA ALA A 15 3.91 -15.96 0.36
C ALA A 15 3.12 -16.87 1.32
N SER A 16 3.24 -16.65 2.63
CA SER A 16 2.53 -17.42 3.67
C SER A 16 1.18 -16.82 4.08
N SER A 17 0.91 -15.57 3.71
CA SER A 17 -0.35 -14.89 3.99
C SER A 17 -1.53 -15.58 3.32
N ASP A 18 -2.59 -15.77 4.10
CA ASP A 18 -3.86 -16.28 3.58
C ASP A 18 -4.70 -15.12 3.02
N LYS A 19 -4.69 -14.96 1.70
CA LYS A 19 -5.47 -13.96 0.98
C LYS A 19 -6.93 -13.97 1.41
N LYS A 20 -7.54 -15.14 1.58
CA LYS A 20 -8.96 -15.26 1.91
C LYS A 20 -9.24 -14.69 3.29
N ARG A 21 -8.43 -15.06 4.29
CA ARG A 21 -8.56 -14.52 5.66
C ARG A 21 -8.33 -13.02 5.72
N LEU A 22 -7.37 -12.49 4.95
CA LEU A 22 -7.16 -11.05 4.87
C LEU A 22 -8.33 -10.33 4.19
N THR A 23 -8.93 -10.92 3.15
CA THR A 23 -10.15 -10.38 2.54
C THR A 23 -11.33 -10.42 3.51
N GLU A 24 -11.48 -11.50 4.29
CA GLU A 24 -12.51 -11.61 5.31
C GLU A 24 -12.33 -10.57 6.43
N LEU A 25 -11.11 -10.40 6.92
CA LEU A 25 -10.77 -9.35 7.88
C LEU A 25 -11.16 -7.97 7.34
N PHE A 26 -10.69 -7.64 6.13
CA PHE A 26 -10.99 -6.38 5.45
C PHE A 26 -12.49 -6.11 5.33
N LEU A 27 -13.29 -7.11 4.91
CA LEU A 27 -14.73 -6.96 4.79
C LEU A 27 -15.41 -6.77 6.14
N GLN A 28 -15.06 -7.57 7.14
CA GLN A 28 -15.71 -7.52 8.46
C GLN A 28 -15.45 -6.20 9.20
N THR A 29 -14.27 -5.60 9.02
CA THR A 29 -13.88 -4.36 9.71
C THR A 29 -14.35 -3.11 8.97
N LEU A 30 -14.62 -3.22 7.66
CA LEU A 30 -15.15 -2.14 6.83
C LEU A 30 -16.46 -1.57 7.40
N VAL A 31 -17.25 -2.40 8.09
CA VAL A 31 -18.48 -1.99 8.78
C VAL A 31 -18.26 -0.78 9.70
N ASN A 32 -17.13 -0.77 10.42
CA ASN A 32 -16.79 0.26 11.39
C ASN A 32 -15.87 1.36 10.83
N GLY A 33 -15.56 1.33 9.53
CA GLY A 33 -14.60 2.23 8.91
C GLY A 33 -13.15 1.92 9.29
N GLN A 34 -12.87 0.73 9.82
CA GLN A 34 -11.51 0.27 10.08
C GLN A 34 -10.94 -0.38 8.81
N ILE A 35 -9.94 0.28 8.24
CA ILE A 35 -9.31 -0.12 6.98
C ILE A 35 -8.08 -0.97 7.25
N HIS A 36 -8.00 -2.12 6.56
CA HIS A 36 -6.84 -3.01 6.58
C HIS A 36 -6.11 -2.92 5.23
N PHE A 37 -4.79 -2.92 5.28
CA PHE A 37 -3.89 -2.64 4.15
C PHE A 37 -3.15 -3.89 3.64
N GLY A 38 -3.34 -5.05 4.26
CA GLY A 38 -2.69 -6.29 3.89
C GLY A 38 -2.99 -6.71 2.45
N LEU A 39 -4.21 -6.45 1.96
CA LEU A 39 -4.54 -6.66 0.54
C LEU A 39 -3.72 -5.74 -0.38
N GLN A 40 -3.52 -4.47 0.00
CA GLN A 40 -2.63 -3.56 -0.73
C GLN A 40 -1.19 -4.08 -0.74
N VAL A 41 -0.67 -4.55 0.40
CA VAL A 41 0.68 -5.12 0.47
C VAL A 41 0.79 -6.38 -0.37
N LEU A 42 -0.17 -7.30 -0.30
CA LEU A 42 -0.18 -8.49 -1.16
C LEU A 42 -0.26 -8.14 -2.65
N SER A 43 -1.00 -7.08 -3.01
CA SER A 43 -1.04 -6.59 -4.38
C SER A 43 0.31 -6.08 -4.85
N LYS A 44 1.02 -5.29 -4.02
CA LYS A 44 2.39 -4.84 -4.29
C LYS A 44 3.36 -6.02 -4.39
N MET A 45 3.28 -6.98 -3.48
CA MET A 45 4.17 -8.15 -3.45
C MET A 45 3.97 -9.09 -4.65
N LYS A 46 2.83 -9.03 -5.34
CA LYS A 46 2.58 -9.80 -6.56
C LYS A 46 3.53 -9.42 -7.71
N THR A 47 3.92 -8.15 -7.77
CA THR A 47 4.75 -7.58 -8.85
C THR A 47 6.08 -7.06 -8.34
N PHE A 48 6.31 -7.14 -7.03
CA PHE A 48 7.51 -6.64 -6.36
C PHE A 48 8.79 -7.26 -6.94
N HIS A 49 9.75 -6.39 -7.24
CA HIS A 49 11.07 -6.79 -7.69
C HIS A 49 11.93 -7.12 -6.47
N VAL A 50 12.07 -8.41 -6.17
CA VAL A 50 13.03 -8.89 -5.17
C VAL A 50 14.42 -8.44 -5.62
N HIS A 51 15.13 -7.77 -4.72
CA HIS A 51 16.47 -7.28 -4.97
C HIS A 51 17.31 -7.42 -3.70
N SER A 52 18.58 -7.73 -3.90
CA SER A 52 19.58 -7.71 -2.85
C SER A 52 20.68 -6.74 -3.28
N TYR A 53 21.12 -5.89 -2.35
CA TYR A 53 22.43 -5.28 -2.47
C TYR A 53 23.13 -5.25 -1.12
N SER A 54 24.44 -5.48 -1.14
CA SER A 54 25.24 -5.29 0.06
C SER A 54 25.38 -3.79 0.33
N TYR A 55 25.15 -3.36 1.57
CA TYR A 55 25.20 -1.95 1.95
C TYR A 55 26.50 -1.56 2.67
N LEU A 56 26.74 -0.25 2.77
CA LEU A 56 27.92 0.42 3.32
C LEU A 56 28.48 -0.29 4.56
N ASN A 57 29.68 -0.83 4.43
CA ASN A 57 30.43 -1.35 5.56
C ASN A 57 31.07 -0.18 6.32
N ILE A 58 30.25 0.51 7.13
CA ILE A 58 30.70 1.57 8.02
C ILE A 58 30.88 1.00 9.42
N PRO A 59 32.06 1.16 10.04
CA PRO A 59 32.27 0.76 11.44
C PRO A 59 31.29 1.50 12.36
N LYS A 60 30.50 0.75 13.14
CA LYS A 60 29.65 1.32 14.20
C LYS A 60 30.50 1.69 15.41
N THR A 61 30.36 2.92 15.87
CA THR A 61 31.11 3.45 17.03
C THR A 61 30.32 3.34 18.33
N GLY A 62 29.02 3.02 18.25
CA GLY A 62 28.11 2.94 19.41
C GLY A 62 27.57 4.31 19.87
N ASP A 63 27.92 5.38 19.15
CA ASP A 63 27.45 6.74 19.37
C ASP A 63 26.62 7.15 18.15
N ARG A 64 25.30 7.27 18.35
CA ARG A 64 24.33 7.59 17.27
C ARG A 64 24.75 8.80 16.45
N PHE A 65 25.19 9.89 17.07
CA PHE A 65 25.54 11.12 16.37
C PHE A 65 26.84 11.00 15.56
N LYS A 66 27.75 10.10 15.94
CA LYS A 66 28.95 9.80 15.17
C LYS A 66 28.64 8.84 14.04
N ASP A 67 27.84 7.82 14.31
CA ASP A 67 27.41 6.83 13.32
C ASP A 67 26.61 7.52 12.21
N ASP A 68 25.63 8.36 12.55
CA ASP A 68 24.86 9.18 11.59
C ASP A 68 25.77 10.08 10.74
N ARG A 69 26.84 10.64 11.32
CA ARG A 69 27.81 11.48 10.61
C ARG A 69 28.69 10.67 9.65
N LEU A 70 29.13 9.48 10.03
CA LEU A 70 29.90 8.59 9.16
C LEU A 70 29.05 8.11 7.99
N ILE A 71 27.81 7.71 8.28
CA ILE A 71 26.78 7.37 7.31
C ILE A 71 26.55 8.53 6.33
N ALA A 72 26.28 9.73 6.83
CA ALA A 72 26.08 10.91 5.99
C ALA A 72 27.31 11.27 5.13
N LYS A 73 28.53 11.05 5.63
CA LYS A 73 29.77 11.27 4.87
C LYS A 73 29.90 10.27 3.72
N GLU A 74 29.51 9.03 3.94
CA GLU A 74 29.60 7.98 2.94
C GLU A 74 28.53 8.14 1.85
N TYR A 75 27.32 8.58 2.20
CA TYR A 75 26.25 8.89 1.25
C TYR A 75 26.58 10.03 0.27
N LYS A 76 27.51 10.93 0.63
CA LYS A 76 28.00 12.01 -0.24
C LYS A 76 28.91 11.51 -1.36
N LYS A 77 29.38 10.26 -1.28
CA LYS A 77 30.17 9.67 -2.35
C LYS A 77 29.27 9.18 -3.49
N PRO A 78 29.75 9.23 -4.74
CA PRO A 78 29.14 8.50 -5.85
C PRO A 78 28.86 7.05 -5.47
N VAL A 79 27.76 6.50 -5.99
CA VAL A 79 27.30 5.13 -5.70
C VAL A 79 28.44 4.11 -5.89
N LEU A 80 29.20 4.19 -6.99
CA LEU A 80 30.34 3.27 -7.25
C LEU A 80 31.52 3.38 -6.27
N GLU A 81 31.64 4.47 -5.52
CA GLU A 81 32.76 4.73 -4.60
C GLU A 81 32.42 4.40 -3.14
N ARG A 82 31.19 3.93 -2.91
CA ARG A 82 30.67 3.62 -1.59
C ARG A 82 31.35 2.39 -1.00
N ASN A 83 31.62 2.43 0.31
CA ASN A 83 32.26 1.38 1.11
C ASN A 83 31.41 0.10 1.27
N VAL A 84 30.47 -0.16 0.35
CA VAL A 84 30.06 -1.47 -0.20
C VAL A 84 28.82 -1.27 -1.09
N ILE A 85 28.90 -1.74 -2.34
CA ILE A 85 27.78 -1.99 -3.26
C ILE A 85 28.08 -3.22 -4.11
N ALA A 86 27.25 -4.25 -3.96
CA ALA A 86 27.15 -5.39 -4.88
C ALA A 86 25.66 -5.58 -5.17
N PHE A 87 25.28 -5.80 -6.43
CA PHE A 87 23.90 -6.13 -6.79
C PHE A 87 23.76 -7.63 -6.97
N GLU A 88 22.72 -8.19 -6.36
CA GLU A 88 22.33 -9.58 -6.49
C GLU A 88 20.86 -9.62 -6.95
N ASP A 89 20.57 -10.49 -7.91
CA ASP A 89 19.23 -10.71 -8.45
C ASP A 89 18.53 -9.47 -9.06
N MET A 90 19.30 -8.52 -9.58
CA MET A 90 18.79 -7.29 -10.22
C MET A 90 19.11 -7.22 -11.72
N PRO A 91 18.16 -6.88 -12.60
CA PRO A 91 18.44 -6.62 -14.03
C PRO A 91 19.42 -5.47 -14.24
N LYS A 92 20.27 -5.57 -15.27
CA LYS A 92 21.30 -4.56 -15.59
C LYS A 92 20.74 -3.15 -15.80
N GLU A 93 19.52 -3.04 -16.33
CA GLU A 93 18.85 -1.76 -16.57
C GLU A 93 18.52 -1.05 -15.25
N GLN A 94 17.99 -1.77 -14.26
CA GLN A 94 17.73 -1.24 -12.92
C GLN A 94 19.03 -0.92 -12.17
N GLN A 95 20.05 -1.77 -12.30
CA GLN A 95 21.37 -1.49 -11.75
C GLN A 95 21.94 -0.18 -12.32
N ALA A 96 21.81 0.04 -13.64
CA ALA A 96 22.27 1.26 -14.29
C ALA A 96 21.50 2.50 -13.81
N GLU A 97 20.20 2.39 -13.56
CA GLU A 97 19.38 3.47 -12.99
C GLU A 97 19.87 3.86 -11.59
N ILE A 98 20.23 2.89 -10.74
CA ILE A 98 20.78 3.14 -9.40
C ILE A 98 22.18 3.72 -9.47
N VAL A 99 23.06 3.15 -10.30
CA VAL A 99 24.48 3.55 -10.42
C VAL A 99 24.64 4.96 -10.96
N ASN A 100 23.79 5.37 -11.91
CA ASN A 100 23.88 6.68 -12.56
C ASN A 100 23.36 7.83 -11.68
N GLN A 101 22.81 7.55 -10.50
CA GLN A 101 22.31 8.56 -9.58
C GLN A 101 23.37 8.99 -8.56
N THR A 102 23.58 10.30 -8.45
CA THR A 102 24.49 10.90 -7.48
C THR A 102 23.72 11.18 -6.18
N ASN A 103 23.97 10.42 -5.11
CA ASN A 103 23.52 10.67 -3.71
C ASN A 103 22.18 10.07 -3.24
N LEU A 104 21.92 8.78 -3.51
CA LEU A 104 20.77 8.10 -2.92
C LEU A 104 20.95 7.81 -1.41
N GLN A 105 20.07 8.37 -0.57
CA GLN A 105 19.94 8.11 0.89
C GLN A 105 18.85 7.08 1.24
N HIS A 106 18.12 6.59 0.23
CA HIS A 106 17.14 5.51 0.33
C HIS A 106 17.27 4.57 -0.87
N CYS A 107 16.75 3.35 -0.74
CA CYS A 107 16.56 2.45 -1.87
C CYS A 107 15.51 3.05 -2.82
N ILE A 108 15.79 3.14 -4.13
CA ILE A 108 14.81 3.67 -5.08
C ILE A 108 13.68 2.70 -5.41
N LEU A 109 13.93 1.41 -5.23
CA LEU A 109 12.94 0.38 -5.56
C LEU A 109 11.86 0.30 -4.48
N CYS A 110 12.25 0.42 -3.21
CA CYS A 110 11.33 0.32 -2.08
C CYS A 110 11.27 1.58 -1.20
N SER A 111 11.79 2.71 -1.67
CA SER A 111 11.80 4.01 -0.96
C SER A 111 12.31 3.93 0.50
N CYS A 112 13.15 2.94 0.79
CA CYS A 112 13.49 2.55 2.14
C CYS A 112 14.80 3.21 2.58
N GLN A 113 14.80 3.88 3.74
CA GLN A 113 16.05 4.29 4.38
C GLN A 113 16.85 3.05 4.80
N PHE A 114 18.15 3.06 4.51
CA PHE A 114 18.97 1.86 4.56
C PHE A 114 19.26 1.36 5.99
N GLU A 115 18.99 2.17 7.02
CA GLU A 115 19.06 1.76 8.43
C GLU A 115 17.80 2.26 9.16
N ARG A 116 16.73 1.44 9.17
CA ARG A 116 15.53 1.72 9.95
C ARG A 116 15.47 0.81 11.16
N ASN A 117 15.44 1.40 12.35
CA ASN A 117 15.09 0.67 13.56
C ASN A 117 13.57 0.51 13.60
N LEU A 118 13.08 -0.72 13.48
CA LEU A 118 11.64 -1.02 13.51
C LEU A 118 10.97 -0.52 14.80
N GLU A 119 11.69 -0.50 15.93
CA GLU A 119 11.17 -0.01 17.21
C GLU A 119 11.02 1.53 17.23
N GLU A 120 11.85 2.25 16.45
CA GLU A 120 11.80 3.71 16.36
C GLU A 120 10.81 4.20 15.29
N TYR A 121 10.46 3.36 14.32
CA TYR A 121 9.57 3.69 13.21
C TYR A 121 8.45 2.64 13.06
N PRO A 122 7.54 2.59 14.05
CA PRO A 122 6.43 1.65 14.02
C PRO A 122 5.48 1.97 12.89
N TYR A 123 4.91 0.92 12.29
CA TYR A 123 3.78 1.01 11.37
C TYR A 123 2.57 1.65 12.07
N ASP A 124 1.93 2.60 11.38
CA ASP A 124 0.67 3.20 11.84
C ASP A 124 -0.51 2.58 11.07
N PRO A 125 -1.35 1.77 11.74
CA PRO A 125 -2.48 1.10 11.12
C PRO A 125 -3.60 2.07 10.68
N LEU A 126 -3.56 3.34 11.06
CA LEU A 126 -4.56 4.33 10.63
C LEU A 126 -4.29 4.84 9.20
N ILE A 127 -3.02 4.98 8.82
CA ILE A 127 -2.59 5.53 7.53
C ILE A 127 -2.07 4.47 6.57
N GLY A 128 -1.72 3.28 7.08
CA GLY A 128 -1.20 2.19 6.26
C GLY A 128 0.26 2.41 5.86
N PRO A 129 0.82 1.51 5.02
CA PRO A 129 2.20 1.64 4.57
C PRO A 129 2.35 2.84 3.64
N CYS A 130 3.21 3.77 4.03
CA CYS A 130 3.57 4.93 3.23
C CYS A 130 4.53 4.49 2.11
N ASP A 131 4.14 4.81 0.87
CA ASP A 131 4.89 4.44 -0.33
C ASP A 131 5.19 2.93 -0.37
N ASP A 132 6.39 2.55 -0.80
CA ASP A 132 6.84 1.16 -0.91
C ASP A 132 7.80 0.73 0.20
N ASN A 133 7.69 1.37 1.37
CA ASN A 133 8.59 1.10 2.47
C ASN A 133 8.46 -0.35 2.96
N ILE A 134 9.48 -1.17 2.69
CA ILE A 134 9.48 -2.60 3.00
C ILE A 134 9.30 -2.90 4.49
N TYR A 135 9.77 -2.02 5.38
CA TYR A 135 9.61 -2.22 6.82
C TYR A 135 8.18 -1.99 7.28
N GLU A 136 7.47 -1.01 6.70
CA GLU A 136 6.05 -0.78 6.98
C GLU A 136 5.18 -1.86 6.35
N MET A 137 5.50 -2.30 5.13
CA MET A 137 4.83 -3.45 4.49
C MET A 137 4.99 -4.73 5.32
N LEU A 138 6.19 -4.99 5.85
CA LEU A 138 6.45 -6.16 6.70
C LEU A 138 5.66 -6.09 8.01
N GLN A 139 5.70 -4.95 8.70
CA GLN A 139 4.95 -4.74 9.94
C GLN A 139 3.43 -4.85 9.71
N CYS A 140 2.93 -4.28 8.61
CA CYS A 140 1.53 -4.39 8.19
C CYS A 140 1.11 -5.86 8.03
N LEU A 141 1.86 -6.66 7.27
CA LEU A 141 1.53 -8.08 7.10
C LEU A 141 1.63 -8.87 8.41
N TRP A 142 2.65 -8.63 9.24
CA TRP A 142 2.72 -9.29 10.56
C TRP A 142 1.52 -9.00 11.44
N GLN A 143 1.12 -7.73 11.52
CA GLN A 143 -0.04 -7.32 12.29
C GLN A 143 -1.31 -7.96 11.74
N GLU A 144 -1.55 -7.86 10.43
CA GLU A 144 -2.81 -8.31 9.83
C GLU A 144 -2.92 -9.82 9.70
N ASN A 145 -1.81 -10.54 9.48
CA ASN A 145 -1.79 -12.00 9.56
C ASN A 145 -2.13 -12.46 10.98
N LYS A 146 -1.60 -11.80 12.02
CA LYS A 146 -1.96 -12.09 13.41
C LYS A 146 -3.43 -11.78 13.69
N GLU A 147 -3.91 -10.62 13.26
CA GLU A 147 -5.29 -10.20 13.48
C GLU A 147 -6.28 -11.11 12.75
N SER A 148 -6.01 -11.46 11.49
CA SER A 148 -6.86 -12.38 10.71
C SER A 148 -6.88 -13.80 11.26
N GLN A 149 -5.83 -14.25 11.94
CA GLN A 149 -5.83 -15.53 12.67
C GLN A 149 -6.63 -15.47 13.98
N SER A 150 -6.62 -14.32 14.66
CA SER A 150 -7.33 -14.11 15.92
C SER A 150 -8.80 -13.72 15.74
N SER A 151 -9.16 -13.17 14.57
CA SER A 151 -10.50 -12.72 14.24
C SER A 151 -11.42 -13.93 14.07
N LEU A 152 -12.48 -14.00 14.87
CA LEU A 152 -13.52 -14.99 14.68
C LEU A 152 -14.38 -14.59 13.48
N HIS A 153 -14.55 -15.53 12.54
CA HIS A 153 -15.45 -15.34 11.40
C HIS A 153 -16.84 -14.94 11.88
N ASN A 154 -17.34 -13.81 11.40
CA ASN A 154 -18.65 -13.28 11.71
C ASN A 154 -19.41 -13.01 10.41
N GLN A 155 -20.32 -13.92 10.08
CA GLN A 155 -21.12 -13.84 8.86
C GLN A 155 -21.95 -12.55 8.78
N GLY A 156 -22.43 -12.02 9.90
CA GLY A 156 -23.21 -10.78 9.94
C GLY A 156 -22.36 -9.59 9.50
N LEU A 157 -21.18 -9.44 10.10
CA LEU A 157 -20.23 -8.38 9.75
C LEU A 157 -19.73 -8.52 8.32
N GLN A 158 -19.46 -9.74 7.86
CA GLN A 158 -19.06 -9.97 6.47
C GLN A 158 -20.14 -9.52 5.49
N ASN A 159 -21.40 -9.88 5.73
CA ASN A 159 -22.52 -9.49 4.86
C ASN A 159 -22.71 -7.97 4.81
N GLU A 160 -22.55 -7.28 5.95
CA GLU A 160 -22.63 -5.82 6.01
C GLU A 160 -21.44 -5.15 5.31
N GLY A 161 -20.23 -5.67 5.48
CA GLY A 161 -19.04 -5.25 4.73
C GLY A 161 -19.21 -5.42 3.22
N LEU A 162 -19.77 -6.55 2.78
CA LEU A 162 -20.11 -6.79 1.37
C LEU A 162 -21.16 -5.79 0.86
N TYR A 163 -22.16 -5.44 1.67
CA TYR A 163 -23.14 -4.40 1.32
C TYR A 163 -22.46 -3.04 1.12
N ILE A 164 -21.56 -2.65 2.01
CA ILE A 164 -20.80 -1.39 1.89
C ILE A 164 -19.97 -1.40 0.61
N LEU A 165 -19.20 -2.48 0.37
CA LEU A 165 -18.36 -2.59 -0.82
C LEU A 165 -19.19 -2.55 -2.11
N LYS A 166 -20.35 -3.22 -2.12
CA LYS A 166 -21.30 -3.15 -3.22
C LYS A 166 -21.79 -1.73 -3.46
N GLU A 167 -22.16 -1.00 -2.40
CA GLU A 167 -22.64 0.38 -2.51
C GLU A 167 -21.54 1.32 -3.02
N VAL A 168 -20.28 1.08 -2.63
CA VAL A 168 -19.10 1.80 -3.14
C VAL A 168 -18.96 1.61 -4.65
N PHE A 169 -18.97 0.37 -5.13
CA PHE A 169 -18.80 0.09 -6.55
C PHE A 169 -20.02 0.43 -7.41
N GLU A 170 -21.24 0.36 -6.87
CA GLU A 170 -22.42 0.94 -7.53
C GLU A 170 -22.27 2.44 -7.72
N THR A 171 -21.72 3.14 -6.73
CA THR A 171 -21.47 4.58 -6.84
C THR A 171 -20.39 4.86 -7.89
N ILE A 172 -19.31 4.10 -7.92
CA ILE A 172 -18.24 4.21 -8.93
C ILE A 172 -18.77 4.01 -10.35
N ILE A 173 -19.65 3.03 -10.59
CA ILE A 173 -20.22 2.81 -11.93
C ILE A 173 -21.22 3.93 -12.32
N SER A 174 -21.82 4.60 -11.34
CA SER A 174 -22.86 5.62 -11.58
C SER A 174 -22.33 7.00 -11.99
N VAL A 175 -21.03 7.26 -11.82
CA VAL A 175 -20.45 8.58 -12.13
C VAL A 175 -20.34 8.85 -13.63
N GLN A 176 -20.23 10.12 -13.99
CA GLN A 176 -20.02 10.51 -15.38
C GLN A 176 -18.62 10.11 -15.85
N LYS A 177 -18.49 9.95 -17.17
CA LYS A 177 -17.23 9.64 -17.84
C LYS A 177 -16.06 10.57 -17.45
N SER A 178 -16.35 11.86 -17.25
CA SER A 178 -15.37 12.88 -16.88
C SER A 178 -15.08 12.98 -15.38
N ASP A 179 -15.92 12.37 -14.53
CA ASP A 179 -15.80 12.50 -13.08
C ASP A 179 -14.53 11.81 -12.60
N GLY A 180 -13.87 12.41 -11.62
CA GLY A 180 -12.68 11.84 -10.99
C GLY A 180 -12.99 11.11 -9.69
N ILE A 181 -11.96 10.50 -9.10
CA ILE A 181 -12.10 9.83 -7.79
C ILE A 181 -12.61 10.76 -6.69
N ARG A 182 -12.27 12.05 -6.75
CA ARG A 182 -12.76 13.06 -5.79
C ARG A 182 -14.28 13.26 -5.88
N ASP A 183 -14.88 13.07 -7.05
CA ASP A 183 -16.33 13.18 -7.21
C ASP A 183 -17.04 11.94 -6.68
N VAL A 184 -16.47 10.75 -6.90
CA VAL A 184 -16.89 9.51 -6.23
C VAL A 184 -16.84 9.69 -4.71
N PHE A 185 -15.73 10.18 -4.17
CA PHE A 185 -15.56 10.44 -2.74
C PHE A 185 -16.67 11.34 -2.18
N LYS A 186 -16.98 12.46 -2.84
CA LYS A 186 -18.08 13.36 -2.44
C LYS A 186 -19.45 12.67 -2.45
N LEU A 187 -19.69 11.75 -3.37
CA LEU A 187 -20.94 10.98 -3.42
C LEU A 187 -21.01 9.94 -2.31
N LEU A 188 -19.90 9.25 -2.03
CA LEU A 188 -19.81 8.25 -0.96
C LEU A 188 -20.01 8.86 0.43
N LYS A 189 -19.53 10.08 0.66
CA LYS A 189 -19.80 10.84 1.90
C LYS A 189 -21.28 11.04 2.21
N LYS A 190 -22.18 10.91 1.23
CA LYS A 190 -23.62 11.07 1.41
C LYS A 190 -24.32 9.76 1.79
N LYS A 191 -23.64 8.62 1.69
CA LYS A 191 -24.20 7.29 1.94
C LYS A 191 -24.37 7.00 3.43
N GLU A 192 -25.28 6.08 3.75
CA GLU A 192 -25.59 5.75 5.14
C GLU A 192 -24.42 5.12 5.88
N PHE A 193 -23.64 4.24 5.22
CA PHE A 193 -22.45 3.63 5.84
C PHE A 193 -21.44 4.70 6.30
N PHE A 194 -21.22 5.75 5.51
CA PHE A 194 -20.30 6.82 5.87
C PHE A 194 -20.83 7.62 7.07
N LYS A 195 -22.15 7.88 7.11
CA LYS A 195 -22.78 8.52 8.28
C LYS A 195 -22.65 7.65 9.54
N HIS A 196 -22.65 6.33 9.39
CA HIS A 196 -22.42 5.39 10.48
C HIS A 196 -20.97 5.46 10.99
N TRP A 197 -19.97 5.45 10.10
CA TRP A 197 -18.55 5.59 10.49
C TRP A 197 -18.30 6.86 11.32
N LYS A 198 -18.94 7.98 10.96
CA LYS A 198 -18.85 9.23 11.74
C LYS A 198 -19.43 9.15 13.16
N LYS A 199 -20.36 8.22 13.42
CA LYS A 199 -21.00 8.04 14.72
C LYS A 199 -20.24 7.05 15.61
N GLU A 200 -19.66 6.02 15.01
CA GLU A 200 -18.85 5.01 15.72
C GLU A 200 -17.48 5.54 16.18
N GLY A 201 -16.95 6.57 15.50
CA GLY A 201 -15.75 7.27 15.91
C GLY A 201 -15.90 7.95 17.28
N LYS A 202 -15.53 7.27 18.38
CA LYS A 202 -15.44 7.86 19.73
C LYS A 202 -14.19 8.75 19.89
N CYS A 203 -13.76 9.45 18.83
CA CYS A 203 -12.60 10.32 18.84
C CYS A 203 -13.01 11.79 18.64
N ILE A 204 -12.11 12.70 19.02
CA ILE A 204 -12.34 14.15 18.95
C ILE A 204 -12.56 14.64 17.50
N ASP A 205 -12.15 13.85 16.50
CA ASP A 205 -12.30 14.16 15.07
C ASP A 205 -12.84 12.97 14.26
N ALA A 206 -14.05 12.51 14.62
CA ALA A 206 -14.70 11.37 13.98
C ALA A 206 -14.98 11.59 12.47
N GLU A 207 -15.17 12.84 12.04
CA GLU A 207 -15.35 13.17 10.63
C GLU A 207 -14.05 13.00 9.85
N PHE A 208 -12.93 13.53 10.36
CA PHE A 208 -11.62 13.31 9.75
C PHE A 208 -11.28 11.82 9.66
N CYS A 209 -11.49 11.05 10.72
CA CYS A 209 -11.22 9.61 10.71
C CYS A 209 -12.05 8.86 9.65
N ALA A 210 -13.34 9.19 9.51
CA ALA A 210 -14.20 8.58 8.49
C ALA A 210 -13.79 8.99 7.07
N GLU A 211 -13.39 10.25 6.87
CA GLU A 211 -12.89 10.74 5.58
C GLU A 211 -11.58 10.05 5.18
N LEU A 212 -10.65 9.91 6.13
CA LEU A 212 -9.40 9.19 5.94
C LEU A 212 -9.65 7.72 5.61
N ALA A 213 -10.55 7.04 6.34
CA ALA A 213 -10.94 5.67 6.05
C ALA A 213 -11.52 5.51 4.64
N LEU A 214 -12.38 6.45 4.22
CA LEU A 214 -12.97 6.43 2.88
C LEU A 214 -11.92 6.69 1.78
N GLN A 215 -10.97 7.59 2.03
CA GLN A 215 -9.84 7.83 1.14
C GLN A 215 -9.00 6.56 1.01
N ASN A 216 -8.57 5.97 2.13
CA ASN A 216 -7.77 4.76 2.16
C ASN A 216 -8.47 3.59 1.44
N LEU A 217 -9.79 3.44 1.62
CA LEU A 217 -10.58 2.43 0.90
C LEU A 217 -10.41 2.58 -0.63
N LEU A 218 -10.59 3.79 -1.16
CA LEU A 218 -10.50 4.05 -2.60
C LEU A 218 -9.06 3.92 -3.12
N GLU A 219 -8.07 4.33 -2.34
CA GLU A 219 -6.66 4.16 -2.68
C GLU A 219 -6.25 2.68 -2.72
N ILE A 220 -6.69 1.88 -1.74
CA ILE A 220 -6.50 0.43 -1.77
C ILE A 220 -7.10 -0.15 -3.04
N MET A 221 -8.32 0.23 -3.44
CA MET A 221 -8.88 -0.24 -4.71
C MET A 221 -8.00 0.10 -5.93
N GLY A 222 -7.30 1.23 -5.89
CA GLY A 222 -6.27 1.57 -6.87
C GLY A 222 -5.09 0.61 -6.84
N TYR A 223 -4.49 0.38 -5.66
CA TYR A 223 -3.39 -0.58 -5.50
C TYR A 223 -3.78 -2.02 -5.86
N LEU A 224 -5.02 -2.43 -5.60
CA LEU A 224 -5.56 -3.73 -6.00
C LEU A 224 -5.71 -3.88 -7.52
N GLY A 225 -5.47 -2.83 -8.31
CA GLY A 225 -5.64 -2.83 -9.76
C GLY A 225 -7.09 -2.69 -10.22
N ILE A 226 -8.01 -2.39 -9.30
CA ILE A 226 -9.44 -2.30 -9.59
C ILE A 226 -9.79 -0.92 -10.15
N LEU A 227 -9.24 0.14 -9.55
CA LEU A 227 -9.41 1.54 -9.98
C LEU A 227 -8.10 2.09 -10.54
N HIS A 228 -7.89 1.89 -11.84
CA HIS A 228 -6.66 2.26 -12.51
C HIS A 228 -6.94 2.75 -13.94
N THR A 229 -5.90 3.15 -14.66
CA THR A 229 -5.99 3.54 -16.07
C THR A 229 -5.08 2.67 -16.92
N GLU A 230 -5.24 2.70 -18.25
CA GLU A 230 -4.37 1.93 -19.15
C GLU A 230 -2.88 2.33 -19.00
N LYS A 231 -2.61 3.63 -18.80
CA LYS A 231 -1.27 4.18 -18.62
C LYS A 231 -0.73 3.97 -17.20
N TYR A 232 -1.61 4.08 -16.22
CA TYR A 232 -1.27 4.06 -14.80
C TYR A 232 -1.99 2.91 -14.14
N LYS A 233 -1.35 1.74 -14.16
CA LYS A 233 -1.92 0.49 -13.66
C LYS A 233 -1.77 0.38 -12.15
N GLY A 234 -2.63 -0.41 -11.51
CA GLY A 234 -2.45 -0.74 -10.09
C GLY A 234 -1.36 -1.78 -9.86
N ALA A 235 -0.96 -1.93 -8.59
CA ALA A 235 0.12 -2.81 -8.16
C ALA A 235 -0.10 -4.28 -8.55
N PHE A 236 -1.36 -4.67 -8.73
CA PHE A 236 -1.76 -5.99 -9.24
C PHE A 236 -1.14 -6.34 -10.60
N TYR A 237 -0.86 -5.35 -11.46
CA TYR A 237 -0.31 -5.53 -12.79
C TYR A 237 1.14 -5.08 -12.94
N GLU A 238 1.53 -4.02 -12.23
CA GLU A 238 2.86 -3.42 -12.36
C GLU A 238 3.30 -2.83 -11.03
N TYR A 239 4.56 -3.06 -10.66
CA TYR A 239 5.16 -2.46 -9.48
C TYR A 239 5.71 -1.08 -9.82
N TYR A 240 5.33 -0.07 -9.04
CA TYR A 240 5.82 1.30 -9.21
C TYR A 240 6.68 1.65 -8.02
N GLY A 241 7.99 1.41 -8.11
CA GLY A 241 8.94 1.84 -7.09
C GLY A 241 9.17 3.35 -7.11
N GLY A 242 9.62 3.91 -5.98
CA GLY A 242 10.11 5.28 -5.89
C GLY A 242 9.03 6.32 -5.58
N CYS A 243 9.00 7.43 -6.32
CA CYS A 243 8.01 8.51 -6.17
C CYS A 243 6.96 8.39 -7.28
N PRO A 244 5.80 7.75 -7.02
CA PRO A 244 4.80 7.54 -8.06
C PRO A 244 4.24 8.89 -8.58
N PRO A 245 3.85 8.95 -9.86
CA PRO A 245 3.38 10.20 -10.46
C PRO A 245 2.08 10.66 -9.78
N ARG A 246 1.88 11.98 -9.76
CA ARG A 246 0.64 12.61 -9.28
C ARG A 246 -0.04 13.36 -10.42
N SER A 247 -1.36 13.38 -10.41
CA SER A 247 -2.18 14.11 -11.38
C SER A 247 -1.97 15.63 -11.28
N SER A 248 -1.57 16.10 -10.10
CA SER A 248 -1.12 17.46 -9.86
C SER A 248 -0.21 17.53 -8.63
N GLY A 249 0.61 18.58 -8.52
CA GLY A 249 1.48 18.81 -7.36
C GLY A 249 0.74 19.10 -6.05
N ARG A 250 -0.60 19.15 -6.05
CA ARG A 250 -1.45 19.35 -4.87
C ARG A 250 -2.48 18.23 -4.71
N SER A 251 -2.29 17.09 -5.38
CA SER A 251 -3.22 15.98 -5.17
C SER A 251 -2.98 15.37 -3.80
N ASP A 252 -4.08 15.22 -3.07
CA ASP A 252 -4.14 14.51 -1.80
C ASP A 252 -4.31 12.99 -2.01
N TRP A 253 -4.50 12.55 -3.26
CA TRP A 253 -4.71 11.15 -3.62
C TRP A 253 -3.40 10.48 -4.02
N ASN A 254 -3.25 9.23 -3.61
CA ASN A 254 -2.15 8.40 -4.06
C ASN A 254 -2.40 7.79 -5.45
N TYR A 255 -1.29 7.45 -6.10
CA TYR A 255 -1.27 6.64 -7.31
C TYR A 255 -1.84 5.23 -7.03
N PRO A 256 -2.55 4.57 -7.98
CA PRO A 256 -2.95 5.06 -9.31
C PRO A 256 -4.30 5.81 -9.32
N VAL A 257 -5.03 5.82 -8.20
CA VAL A 257 -6.43 6.27 -8.18
C VAL A 257 -6.57 7.77 -8.49
N ASP A 258 -5.53 8.56 -8.24
CA ASP A 258 -5.46 9.98 -8.59
C ASP A 258 -5.72 10.26 -10.09
N PHE A 259 -5.32 9.34 -10.96
CA PHE A 259 -5.54 9.46 -12.41
C PHE A 259 -6.88 8.89 -12.88
N TRP A 260 -7.59 8.14 -12.03
CA TRP A 260 -8.81 7.46 -12.40
C TRP A 260 -9.92 8.45 -12.76
N ARG A 261 -10.70 8.11 -13.79
CA ARG A 261 -11.91 8.81 -14.23
C ARG A 261 -13.02 7.79 -14.47
N GLY A 262 -14.28 8.24 -14.47
CA GLY A 262 -15.45 7.38 -14.74
C GLY A 262 -15.37 6.63 -16.07
N THR A 263 -14.67 7.18 -17.08
CA THR A 263 -14.38 6.47 -18.34
C THR A 263 -13.58 5.18 -18.16
N ASN A 264 -12.73 5.09 -17.14
CA ASN A 264 -11.91 3.92 -16.87
C ASN A 264 -12.72 2.76 -16.29
N GLY A 265 -13.81 3.07 -15.56
CA GLY A 265 -14.66 2.06 -14.94
C GLY A 265 -13.90 1.21 -13.92
N ILE A 266 -14.26 -0.07 -13.86
CA ILE A 266 -13.70 -1.05 -12.93
C ILE A 266 -12.99 -2.13 -13.72
N ASP A 267 -11.78 -2.51 -13.29
CA ASP A 267 -11.08 -3.65 -13.86
C ASP A 267 -11.68 -4.97 -13.36
N LYS A 268 -12.35 -5.69 -14.27
CA LYS A 268 -13.05 -6.93 -13.95
C LYS A 268 -12.11 -8.06 -13.52
N VAL A 269 -10.90 -8.13 -14.09
CA VAL A 269 -9.95 -9.22 -13.82
C VAL A 269 -9.37 -9.06 -12.42
N ALA A 270 -8.90 -7.85 -12.08
CA ALA A 270 -8.43 -7.54 -10.74
C ALA A 270 -9.56 -7.70 -9.71
N PHE A 271 -10.77 -7.23 -10.02
CA PHE A 271 -11.91 -7.38 -9.12
C PHE A 271 -12.21 -8.86 -8.82
N GLN A 272 -12.29 -9.70 -9.86
CA GLN A 272 -12.56 -11.13 -9.70
C GLN A 272 -11.46 -11.83 -8.89
N TYR A 273 -10.20 -11.42 -9.04
CA TYR A 273 -9.09 -12.01 -8.29
C TYR A 273 -9.23 -11.81 -6.77
N TRP A 274 -9.64 -10.60 -6.34
CA TRP A 274 -9.76 -10.25 -4.92
C TRP A 274 -11.09 -10.68 -4.31
N PHE A 275 -12.19 -10.52 -5.06
CA PHE A 275 -13.55 -10.64 -4.52
C PHE A 275 -14.43 -11.67 -5.26
N GLY A 276 -13.85 -12.49 -6.16
CA GLY A 276 -14.60 -13.43 -7.00
C GLY A 276 -15.34 -14.56 -6.27
N GLU A 277 -15.04 -14.79 -4.99
CA GLU A 277 -15.73 -15.78 -4.15
C GLU A 277 -17.07 -15.27 -3.59
N TYR A 278 -17.34 -13.96 -3.65
CA TYR A 278 -18.52 -13.33 -3.04
C TYR A 278 -19.61 -13.06 -4.08
N LYS A 279 -20.63 -13.92 -4.14
CA LYS A 279 -21.70 -13.86 -5.16
C LYS A 279 -22.45 -12.53 -5.18
N GLU A 280 -22.52 -11.84 -4.04
CA GLU A 280 -23.13 -10.52 -3.86
C GLU A 280 -22.50 -9.46 -4.77
N LEU A 281 -21.23 -9.65 -5.14
CA LEU A 281 -20.43 -8.74 -5.94
C LEU A 281 -20.30 -9.18 -7.40
N GLU A 282 -20.90 -10.32 -7.79
CA GLU A 282 -20.68 -10.99 -9.07
C GLU A 282 -20.91 -10.12 -10.31
N LYS A 283 -21.84 -9.16 -10.21
CA LYS A 283 -22.16 -8.21 -11.28
C LYS A 283 -21.00 -7.27 -11.66
N PHE A 284 -19.95 -7.17 -10.85
CA PHE A 284 -18.84 -6.25 -11.09
C PHE A 284 -17.73 -6.86 -11.95
N TRP A 285 -17.70 -8.19 -12.13
CA TRP A 285 -16.72 -8.86 -12.99
C TRP A 285 -17.33 -9.75 -14.07
N LYS A 286 -18.62 -10.08 -14.00
CA LYS A 286 -19.37 -10.61 -15.14
C LYS A 286 -19.71 -9.49 -16.12
#